data_AF-A0A368VUA2-F1
#
_entry.id   AF-A0A368VUA2-F1
#
_cell.length_a   1.000
_cell.length_b   1.000
_cell.length_c   1.000
_cell.angle_alpha   90.00
_cell.angle_beta   90.00
_cell.angle_gamma   90.00
#
_symmetry.space_group_name_H-M   'P 1'
#
loop_
_entity.id
_entity.type
_entity.pdbx_description
1 polymer ?
#
loop_
_entity_poly.entity_id
_entity_poly.type
_entity_poly.pdbx_seq_one_letter_code
_entity_poly.pdbx_strand_id
1 'polypeptide(L)'
;MSISFTTSITSRLKREIAEMQKQSANDKSKKEKALSKIKQLQKNIKMSSSPSDLSSKMTQITKLNDEVARIDASQADLAKQLAAKNAELRQQLAKIKQRESSE
;
A
#
# COMPACT_ATOMS: atom_id res chain seq x y z
N MET A 1 -16.76 28.21 10.23
CA MET A 1 -16.90 27.38 9.02
C MET A 1 -18.32 26.85 8.97
N SER A 2 -18.96 26.90 7.81
CA SER A 2 -20.30 26.31 7.63
C SER A 2 -20.25 24.78 7.74
N ILE A 3 -21.37 24.17 8.12
CA ILE A 3 -21.54 22.71 8.18
C ILE A 3 -21.22 22.11 6.80
N SER A 4 -21.69 22.72 5.72
CA SER A 4 -21.45 22.32 4.33
C SER A 4 -19.96 22.19 3.96
N PHE A 5 -19.12 23.10 4.47
CA PHE A 5 -17.67 23.05 4.23
C PHE A 5 -17.01 21.85 4.95
N THR A 6 -17.46 21.56 6.17
CA THR A 6 -16.92 20.45 6.97
C THR A 6 -17.34 19.08 6.39
N THR A 7 -18.56 19.01 5.85
CA THR A 7 -19.06 17.83 5.11
C THR A 7 -18.26 17.57 3.83
N SER A 8 -17.91 18.63 3.08
CA SER A 8 -17.07 18.52 1.86
C SER A 8 -15.68 17.95 2.18
N ILE A 9 -15.03 18.46 3.24
CA ILE A 9 -13.73 17.95 3.71
C ILE A 9 -13.83 16.48 4.09
N THR A 10 -14.85 16.10 4.85
CA THR A 10 -15.07 14.72 5.30
C THR A 10 -15.27 13.77 4.11
N SER A 11 -16.05 14.18 3.11
CA SER A 11 -16.27 13.40 1.87
C SER A 11 -14.98 13.19 1.09
N ARG A 12 -14.17 14.25 0.96
CA ARG A 12 -12.85 14.18 0.33
C ARG A 12 -11.91 13.22 1.07
N LEU A 13 -11.80 13.36 2.39
CA LEU A 13 -10.96 12.48 3.21
C LEU A 13 -11.37 11.01 3.08
N LYS A 14 -12.68 10.70 3.07
CA LYS A 14 -13.18 9.34 2.86
C LYS A 14 -12.77 8.78 1.49
N ARG A 15 -12.83 9.58 0.43
CA ARG A 15 -12.38 9.17 -0.91
C ARG A 15 -10.88 8.90 -0.95
N GLU A 16 -10.08 9.82 -0.41
CA GLU A 16 -8.62 9.66 -0.34
C GLU A 16 -8.22 8.38 0.44
N ILE A 17 -8.88 8.11 1.56
CA ILE A 17 -8.68 6.88 2.35
C ILE A 17 -9.01 5.63 1.54
N ALA A 18 -10.16 5.62 0.84
CA ALA A 18 -10.57 4.47 0.04
C ALA A 18 -9.61 4.21 -1.14
N GLU A 19 -9.12 5.27 -1.77
CA GLU A 19 -8.14 5.18 -2.86
C GLU A 19 -6.79 4.64 -2.36
N MET A 20 -6.28 5.14 -1.24
CA MET A 20 -5.06 4.62 -0.62
C MET A 20 -5.19 3.16 -0.18
N GLN A 21 -6.35 2.74 0.33
CA GLN A 21 -6.63 1.34 0.66
C GLN A 21 -6.61 0.44 -0.58
N LYS A 22 -7.21 0.91 -1.69
CA LYS A 22 -7.17 0.20 -2.97
C LYS A 22 -5.74 0.06 -3.49
N GLN A 23 -4.95 1.13 -3.39
CA GLN A 23 -3.54 1.11 -3.78
C GLN A 23 -2.75 0.10 -2.94
N SER A 24 -2.94 0.10 -1.62
CA SER A 24 -2.30 -0.86 -0.72
C SER A 24 -2.65 -2.32 -1.06
N ALA A 25 -3.89 -2.60 -1.45
CA ALA A 25 -4.33 -3.94 -1.87
C ALA A 25 -3.68 -4.37 -3.19
N ASN A 26 -3.58 -3.45 -4.16
CA ASN A 26 -2.88 -3.71 -5.42
C ASN A 26 -1.40 -4.01 -5.21
N ASP A 27 -0.73 -3.24 -4.35
CA ASP A 27 0.69 -3.43 -4.05
C ASP A 27 0.93 -4.76 -3.32
N LYS A 28 0.01 -5.17 -2.45
CA LYS A 28 0.05 -6.51 -1.83
C LYS A 28 -0.04 -7.62 -2.89
N SER A 29 -0.94 -7.50 -3.86
CA SER A 29 -1.05 -8.49 -4.95
C SER A 29 0.22 -8.54 -5.82
N LYS A 30 0.83 -7.38 -6.12
CA LYS A 30 2.11 -7.32 -6.84
C LYS A 30 3.23 -8.03 -6.06
N LYS A 31 3.33 -7.76 -4.75
CA LYS A 31 4.29 -8.43 -3.86
C LYS A 31 4.12 -9.94 -3.87
N GLU A 32 2.89 -10.44 -3.74
CA GLU A 32 2.59 -11.88 -3.76
C GLU A 32 3.02 -12.55 -5.08
N LYS A 33 2.81 -11.88 -6.22
CA LYS A 33 3.26 -12.34 -7.53
C LYS A 33 4.79 -12.38 -7.63
N ALA A 34 5.47 -11.32 -7.18
CA ALA A 34 6.93 -11.26 -7.18
C ALA A 34 7.54 -12.36 -6.29
N LEU A 35 7.01 -12.56 -5.07
CA LEU A 35 7.44 -13.62 -4.16
C LEU A 35 7.21 -15.01 -4.74
N SER A 36 6.06 -15.23 -5.39
CA SER A 36 5.77 -16.49 -6.07
C SER A 36 6.78 -16.77 -7.19
N LYS A 37 7.15 -15.74 -7.97
CA LYS A 37 8.14 -15.86 -9.03
C LYS A 37 9.54 -16.13 -8.48
N ILE A 38 9.94 -15.46 -7.40
CA ILE A 38 11.20 -15.74 -6.70
C ILE A 38 11.25 -17.20 -6.28
N LYS A 39 10.20 -17.72 -5.64
CA LYS A 39 10.14 -19.11 -5.18
C LYS A 39 10.26 -20.10 -6.34
N GLN A 40 9.63 -19.82 -7.48
CA GLN A 40 9.77 -20.63 -8.69
C GLN A 40 11.21 -20.59 -9.24
N LEU A 41 11.82 -19.41 -9.34
CA LEU A 41 13.18 -19.27 -9.83
C LEU A 41 14.19 -19.98 -8.91
N GLN A 42 14.02 -19.88 -7.59
CA GLN A 42 14.83 -20.62 -6.62
C GLN A 42 14.72 -22.13 -6.78
N LYS A 43 13.52 -22.66 -7.05
CA LYS A 43 13.34 -24.09 -7.36
C LYS A 43 14.06 -24.46 -8.66
N ASN A 44 13.95 -23.63 -9.70
CA ASN A 44 14.57 -23.89 -11.00
C ASN A 44 16.11 -23.82 -10.93
N ILE A 45 16.67 -22.95 -10.09
CA ILE A 45 18.11 -22.89 -9.83
C ILE A 45 18.64 -24.22 -9.29
N LYS A 46 17.91 -24.85 -8.35
CA LYS A 46 18.29 -26.15 -7.78
C LYS A 46 18.30 -27.28 -8.82
N MET A 47 17.63 -27.10 -9.95
CA MET A 47 17.54 -28.08 -11.04
C MET A 47 18.37 -27.70 -12.27
N SER A 48 18.97 -26.50 -12.30
CA SER A 48 19.74 -26.03 -13.45
C SER A 48 21.20 -26.43 -13.33
N SER A 49 21.75 -26.99 -14.41
CA SER A 49 23.14 -27.44 -14.52
C SER A 49 24.03 -26.47 -15.32
N SER A 50 23.45 -25.40 -15.89
CA SER A 50 24.19 -24.44 -16.73
C SER A 50 24.58 -23.18 -15.96
N PRO A 51 25.87 -22.81 -15.90
CA PRO A 51 26.34 -21.60 -15.20
C PRO A 51 25.71 -20.29 -15.71
N SER A 52 25.46 -20.16 -17.02
CA SER A 52 24.86 -18.96 -17.63
C SER A 52 23.38 -18.80 -17.27
N ASP A 53 22.65 -19.92 -17.21
CA ASP A 53 21.25 -19.97 -16.80
C ASP A 53 21.11 -19.64 -15.29
N LEU A 54 22.00 -20.19 -14.46
CA LEU A 54 22.06 -19.89 -13.02
C LEU A 54 22.30 -18.41 -12.76
N SER A 55 23.29 -17.80 -13.42
CA SER A 55 23.59 -16.37 -13.28
C SER A 55 22.42 -15.47 -13.68
N SER A 56 21.74 -15.80 -14.78
CA SER A 56 20.56 -15.06 -15.26
C SER A 56 19.39 -15.13 -14.27
N LYS A 57 19.11 -16.32 -13.71
CA LYS A 57 18.05 -16.49 -12.70
C LYS A 57 18.39 -15.78 -11.39
N MET A 58 19.64 -15.81 -10.94
CA MET A 58 20.08 -15.08 -9.73
C MET A 58 19.93 -13.57 -9.89
N THR A 59 20.27 -13.04 -11.07
CA THR A 59 20.03 -11.61 -11.39
C THR A 59 18.54 -11.28 -11.34
N GLN A 60 17.69 -12.15 -11.89
CA GLN A 60 16.24 -11.96 -11.86
C GLN A 60 15.67 -12.01 -10.44
N ILE A 61 16.15 -12.93 -9.59
CA ILE A 61 15.78 -13.00 -8.16
C ILE A 61 16.16 -11.71 -7.44
N THR A 62 17.37 -11.20 -7.68
CA THR A 62 17.85 -9.95 -7.06
C THR A 62 16.94 -8.78 -7.41
N LYS A 63 16.61 -8.62 -8.70
CA LYS A 63 15.68 -7.57 -9.16
C LYS A 63 14.29 -7.69 -8.52
N LEU A 64 13.75 -8.90 -8.42
CA LEU A 64 12.45 -9.13 -7.79
C LEU A 64 12.48 -8.87 -6.27
N ASN A 65 13.59 -9.18 -5.59
CA ASN A 65 13.77 -8.85 -4.18
C ASN A 65 13.82 -7.33 -3.97
N ASP A 66 14.55 -6.60 -4.81
CA ASP A 66 14.58 -5.14 -4.77
C ASP A 66 13.18 -4.54 -4.99
N GLU A 67 12.40 -5.10 -5.92
CA GLU A 67 11.01 -4.70 -6.15
C GLU A 67 10.15 -4.95 -4.90
N VAL A 68 10.27 -6.12 -4.26
CA VAL A 68 9.57 -6.43 -3.00
C VAL A 68 9.94 -5.43 -1.90
N ALA A 69 11.23 -5.10 -1.75
CA ALA A 69 11.69 -4.13 -0.76
C ALA A 69 11.10 -2.72 -1.00
N ARG A 70 11.01 -2.29 -2.27
CA ARG A 70 10.36 -1.02 -2.64
C ARG A 70 8.87 -1.03 -2.34
N ILE A 71 8.18 -2.14 -2.63
CA ILE A 71 6.77 -2.30 -2.29
C ILE A 71 6.57 -2.21 -0.78
N ASP A 72 7.43 -2.84 0.01
CA ASP A 72 7.33 -2.81 1.48
C ASP A 72 7.55 -1.41 2.05
N ALA A 73 8.51 -0.65 1.50
CA ALA A 73 8.70 0.75 1.86
C ALA A 73 7.46 1.61 1.51
N SER A 74 6.89 1.41 0.31
CA SER A 74 5.65 2.09 -0.12
C SER A 74 4.46 1.75 0.79
N GLN A 75 4.30 0.48 1.16
CA GLN A 75 3.23 0.05 2.06
C GLN A 75 3.38 0.64 3.47
N ALA A 76 4.60 0.71 3.99
CA ALA A 76 4.87 1.36 5.27
C ALA A 76 4.52 2.85 5.25
N ASP A 77 4.83 3.54 4.14
CA ASP A 77 4.48 4.96 3.97
C ASP A 77 2.97 5.17 3.84
N LEU A 78 2.30 4.38 2.99
CA LEU A 78 0.84 4.38 2.86
C LEU A 78 0.14 4.10 4.20
N ALA A 79 0.67 3.20 5.02
CA ALA A 79 0.11 2.91 6.34
C ALA A 79 0.19 4.13 7.28
N LYS A 80 1.30 4.88 7.26
CA LYS A 80 1.45 6.14 8.02
C LYS A 80 0.46 7.19 7.53
N GLN A 81 0.36 7.37 6.21
CA GLN A 81 -0.57 8.33 5.60
C GLN A 81 -2.03 8.00 5.93
N LEU A 82 -2.41 6.71 5.86
CA LEU A 82 -3.73 6.23 6.24
C LEU A 82 -4.02 6.49 7.72
N ALA A 83 -3.07 6.27 8.62
CA ALA A 83 -3.24 6.55 10.04
C ALA A 83 -3.49 8.04 10.28
N ALA A 84 -2.71 8.91 9.65
CA ALA A 84 -2.87 10.36 9.74
C ALA A 84 -4.23 10.83 9.19
N LYS A 85 -4.61 10.36 7.99
CA LYS A 85 -5.89 10.73 7.35
C LYS A 85 -7.11 10.21 8.13
N ASN A 86 -7.03 9.02 8.73
CA ASN A 86 -8.07 8.51 9.60
C ASN A 86 -8.19 9.33 10.90
N ALA A 87 -7.07 9.77 11.48
CA ALA A 87 -7.09 10.66 12.64
C ALA A 87 -7.72 12.02 12.29
N GLU A 88 -7.35 12.60 11.14
CA GLU A 88 -7.94 13.83 10.62
C GLU A 88 -9.45 13.68 10.42
N LEU A 89 -9.91 12.59 9.79
CA LEU A 89 -11.32 12.29 9.58
C LEU A 89 -12.09 12.20 10.91
N ARG A 90 -11.54 11.51 11.92
CA ARG A 90 -12.17 11.42 13.25
C ARG A 90 -12.31 12.79 13.91
N GLN A 91 -11.31 13.66 13.80
CA GLN A 91 -11.39 15.02 14.32
C GLN A 91 -12.48 15.84 13.60
N GLN A 92 -12.59 15.73 12.28
CA GLN A 92 -13.64 16.43 11.53
C GLN A 92 -15.05 15.93 11.90
N LEU A 93 -15.22 14.62 12.06
CA LEU A 93 -16.49 14.03 12.51
C LEU A 93 -16.88 14.47 13.93
N ALA A 94 -15.91 14.56 14.85
CA ALA A 94 -16.16 15.08 16.20
C ALA A 94 -16.62 16.54 16.17
N LYS A 95 -16.03 17.38 15.32
CA LYS A 95 -16.44 18.79 15.14
C LYS A 95 -17.86 18.93 14.57
N ILE A 96 -18.25 18.05 13.64
CA ILE A 96 -19.63 18.02 13.11
C ILE A 96 -20.60 17.68 14.25
N LYS A 97 -20.31 16.61 15.00
CA LYS A 97 -21.17 16.17 16.12
C LYS A 97 -21.34 17.24 17.21
N GLN A 98 -20.28 17.98 17.54
CA GLN A 98 -20.35 19.07 18.51
C GLN A 98 -21.21 20.24 18.02
N ARG A 99 -21.21 20.54 16.72
CA ARG A 99 -22.06 21.60 16.16
C ARG A 99 -23.52 21.18 16.09
N GLU A 100 -23.80 19.95 15.69
CA GLU A 100 -25.17 19.39 15.66
C GLU A 100 -25.80 19.30 17.07
N SER A 101 -25.01 19.19 18.14
CA SER A 101 -25.52 19.20 19.51
C SER A 101 -25.65 20.60 20.14
N SER A 102 -25.18 21.64 19.44
CA SER A 102 -25.18 23.04 19.91
C SER A 102 -26.23 23.91 19.19
N GLU A 103 -26.96 23.33 18.23
CA GLU A 103 -28.14 23.88 17.57
C GLU A 103 -29.40 23.17 18.07
#